data_AF-A0A4S2KHK0-F1
#
_entry.id   AF-A0A4S2KHK0-F1
#
_cell.length_a   1.000
_cell.length_b   1.000
_cell.length_c   1.000
_cell.angle_alpha   90.00
_cell.angle_beta   90.00
_cell.angle_gamma   90.00
#
_symmetry.space_group_name_H-M   'P 1'
#
loop_
_entity.id
_entity.type
_entity.pdbx_description
1 polymer ?
#
loop_
_entity_poly.entity_id
_entity_poly.type
_entity_poly.pdbx_seq_one_letter_code
_entity_poly.pdbx_strand_id
1 'polypeptide(L)'
;MVKCKECGGNITFSESSIRGLGFKLVVNCVNCEPRYILSCPLINTAYEVNRRITFAMRLLGIGYDGIKKFCGLMDLPKIFHKNVYYEVMMRGQFQDDSQAQISYARLKGLYRLPC
;
A
#
# COMPACT_ATOMS: atom_id res chain seq x y z
N MET A 1 -20.32 19.20 1.75
CA MET A 1 -19.68 19.55 0.45
C MET A 1 -18.26 20.00 0.74
N VAL A 2 -17.24 19.37 0.17
CA VAL A 2 -15.83 19.73 0.43
C VAL A 2 -15.47 20.94 -0.44
N LYS A 3 -14.77 21.94 0.15
CA LYS A 3 -14.43 23.22 -0.49
C LYS A 3 -12.95 23.54 -0.28
N CYS A 4 -12.38 24.34 -1.18
CA CYS A 4 -11.03 24.84 -1.01
C CYS A 4 -10.98 25.78 0.20
N LYS A 5 -10.04 25.54 1.13
CA LYS A 5 -9.87 26.35 2.34
C LYS A 5 -9.39 27.77 2.03
N GLU A 6 -8.64 27.97 0.95
CA GLU A 6 -8.02 29.25 0.62
C GLU A 6 -8.96 30.19 -0.14
N CYS A 7 -9.73 29.67 -1.10
CA CYS A 7 -10.58 30.49 -1.96
C CYS A 7 -12.08 30.17 -1.87
N GLY A 8 -12.49 29.16 -1.10
CA GLY A 8 -13.89 28.72 -1.02
C GLY A 8 -14.44 28.02 -2.28
N GLY A 9 -13.60 27.85 -3.31
CA GLY A 9 -13.96 27.26 -4.59
C GLY A 9 -14.30 25.76 -4.52
N ASN A 10 -14.89 25.25 -5.60
CA ASN A 10 -15.12 23.82 -5.77
C ASN A 10 -13.80 23.09 -5.97
N ILE A 11 -13.73 21.86 -5.45
CA ILE A 11 -12.57 20.98 -5.61
C ILE A 11 -12.97 19.68 -6.30
N THR A 12 -12.04 19.12 -7.05
CA THR A 12 -12.13 17.78 -7.63
C THR A 12 -10.94 16.96 -7.19
N PHE A 13 -11.13 15.64 -7.08
CA PHE A 13 -10.10 14.71 -6.70
C PHE A 13 -9.71 13.87 -7.91
N SER A 14 -8.41 13.64 -8.08
CA SER A 14 -7.90 12.68 -9.06
C SER A 14 -6.69 11.94 -8.50
N GLU A 15 -6.28 10.87 -9.19
CA GLU A 15 -5.12 10.08 -8.82
C GLU A 15 -3.97 10.35 -9.80
N SER A 16 -2.73 10.34 -9.30
CA SER A 16 -1.54 10.43 -10.14
C SER A 16 -0.39 9.59 -9.58
N SER A 17 0.66 9.39 -10.39
CA SER A 17 1.86 8.65 -9.98
C SER A 17 1.56 7.26 -9.37
N ILE A 18 0.61 6.54 -9.97
CA ILE A 18 0.19 5.21 -9.52
C ILE A 18 1.37 4.24 -9.70
N ARG A 19 1.77 3.57 -8.61
CA ARG A 19 2.85 2.58 -8.58
C ARG A 19 2.41 1.40 -7.72
N GLY A 20 1.84 0.38 -8.35
CA GLY A 20 1.22 -0.74 -7.64
C GLY A 20 0.01 -0.26 -6.85
N LEU A 21 -0.02 -0.53 -5.55
CA LEU A 21 -1.14 -0.14 -4.67
C LEU A 21 -1.04 1.27 -4.12
N GLY A 22 0.06 1.98 -4.37
CA GLY A 22 0.23 3.36 -3.92
C GLY A 22 0.04 4.37 -5.06
N PHE A 23 -0.55 5.50 -4.73
CA PHE A 23 -0.79 6.62 -5.63
C PHE A 23 -0.65 7.97 -4.90
N LYS A 24 -0.65 9.07 -5.66
CA LYS A 24 -0.82 10.43 -5.13
C LYS A 24 -2.25 10.87 -5.34
N LEU A 25 -2.92 11.25 -4.26
CA LEU A 25 -4.20 11.95 -4.32
C LEU A 25 -3.93 13.40 -4.72
N VAL A 26 -4.50 13.82 -5.84
CA VAL A 26 -4.43 15.18 -6.35
C VAL A 26 -5.73 15.89 -5.99
N VAL A 27 -5.61 16.97 -5.24
CA VAL A 27 -6.71 17.86 -4.90
C VAL A 27 -6.62 19.06 -5.84
N ASN A 28 -7.51 19.10 -6.83
CA ASN A 28 -7.57 20.18 -7.81
C ASN A 28 -8.58 21.22 -7.37
N CYS A 29 -8.20 22.48 -7.42
CA CYS A 29 -9.12 23.61 -7.29
C CYS A 29 -9.09 24.42 -8.58
N VAL A 30 -10.24 24.96 -8.99
CA VAL A 30 -10.33 25.78 -10.22
C VAL A 30 -9.47 27.05 -10.12
N ASN A 31 -9.31 27.59 -8.91
CA ASN A 31 -8.69 28.90 -8.66
C ASN A 31 -7.33 28.82 -7.95
N CYS A 32 -6.85 27.62 -7.59
CA CYS A 32 -5.61 27.44 -6.83
C CYS A 32 -4.78 26.31 -7.42
N GLU A 33 -3.49 26.29 -7.09
CA GLU A 33 -2.60 25.21 -7.53
C GLU A 33 -3.02 23.83 -6.95
N PRO A 34 -2.86 22.75 -7.73
CA PRO A 34 -3.13 21.40 -7.26
C PRO A 34 -2.25 21.01 -6.08
N ARG A 35 -2.86 20.36 -5.08
CA ARG A 35 -2.11 19.78 -3.96
C ARG A 35 -1.98 18.28 -4.12
N TYR A 36 -0.79 17.78 -3.83
CA TYR A 36 -0.47 16.36 -3.93
C TYR A 36 -0.29 15.77 -2.54
N ILE A 37 -1.09 14.76 -2.24
CA ILE A 37 -1.06 14.02 -0.98
C ILE A 37 -0.65 12.58 -1.32
N LEU A 38 0.43 12.09 -0.71
CA LEU A 38 0.82 10.69 -0.88
C LEU A 38 -0.20 9.80 -0.16
N SER A 39 -0.73 8.77 -0.83
CA SER A 39 -1.60 7.76 -0.20
C SER A 39 -0.90 7.03 0.96
N CYS A 40 0.42 6.86 0.85
CA CYS A 40 1.28 6.27 1.86
C CYS A 40 2.73 6.75 1.66
N PRO A 41 3.62 6.55 2.66
CA PRO A 41 5.02 6.93 2.53
C PRO A 41 5.69 6.33 1.29
N LEU A 42 6.41 7.18 0.56
CA LEU A 42 7.23 6.76 -0.56
C LEU A 42 8.64 6.47 -0.06
N ILE A 43 9.05 5.19 -0.08
CA ILE A 43 10.39 4.76 0.34
C ILE A 43 11.23 4.57 -0.93
N ASN A 44 12.20 5.47 -1.14
CA ASN A 44 12.96 5.59 -2.37
C ASN A 44 12.04 5.82 -3.59
N THR A 45 11.82 4.77 -4.39
CA THR A 45 11.03 4.82 -5.63
C THR A 45 9.69 4.09 -5.52
N ALA A 46 9.43 3.38 -4.43
CA ALA A 46 8.24 2.54 -4.26
C ALA A 46 7.46 2.93 -2.99
N TYR A 47 6.14 2.84 -3.09
CA TYR A 47 5.28 3.05 -1.94
C TYR A 47 5.41 1.91 -0.92
N GLU A 48 5.40 2.27 0.36
CA GLU A 48 5.55 1.34 1.47
C GLU A 48 4.51 0.20 1.44
N VAL A 49 3.28 0.51 1.03
CA VAL A 49 2.18 -0.47 0.93
C VAL A 49 2.55 -1.70 0.06
N ASN A 50 3.34 -1.50 -0.99
CA ASN A 50 3.79 -2.59 -1.86
C ASN A 50 4.72 -3.56 -1.13
N ARG A 51 5.52 -3.06 -0.18
CA ARG A 51 6.38 -3.89 0.68
C ARG A 51 5.55 -4.66 1.70
N ARG A 52 4.63 -3.97 2.37
CA ARG A 52 3.75 -4.59 3.39
C ARG A 52 2.94 -5.75 2.82
N ILE A 53 2.32 -5.58 1.65
CA ILE A 53 1.53 -6.65 1.03
C ILE A 53 2.40 -7.80 0.52
N THR A 54 3.57 -7.49 -0.05
CA THR A 54 4.56 -8.50 -0.46
C THR A 54 4.95 -9.38 0.72
N PHE A 55 5.25 -8.73 1.84
CA PHE A 55 5.67 -9.39 3.05
C PHE A 55 4.55 -10.24 3.66
N ALA A 56 3.34 -9.69 3.77
CA ALA A 56 2.18 -10.43 4.28
C ALA A 56 1.88 -11.69 3.45
N MET A 57 1.85 -11.58 2.12
CA MET A 57 1.58 -12.74 1.26
C MET A 57 2.71 -13.77 1.25
N ARG A 58 3.97 -13.34 1.49
CA ARG A 58 5.10 -14.24 1.71
C ARG A 58 4.94 -15.03 3.02
N LEU A 59 4.59 -14.36 4.12
CA LEU A 59 4.34 -15.03 5.40
C LEU A 59 3.23 -16.07 5.32
N LEU A 60 2.19 -15.80 4.52
CA LEU A 60 1.10 -16.74 4.28
C LEU A 60 1.49 -17.91 3.34
N GLY A 61 2.68 -17.89 2.75
CA GLY A 61 3.14 -18.92 1.80
C GLY A 61 2.49 -18.87 0.42
N ILE A 62 1.76 -17.80 0.09
CA ILE A 62 1.01 -17.67 -1.18
C ILE A 62 1.81 -16.84 -2.21
N GLY A 63 2.58 -15.86 -1.73
CA GLY A 63 3.43 -15.00 -2.55
C GLY A 63 2.68 -14.15 -3.57
N TYR A 64 3.30 -13.92 -4.73
CA TYR A 64 2.82 -12.98 -5.75
C TYR A 64 1.42 -13.30 -6.29
N ASP A 65 1.13 -14.58 -6.54
CA ASP A 65 -0.19 -15.00 -7.05
C ASP A 65 -1.30 -14.79 -6.01
N GLY A 66 -0.94 -14.83 -4.72
CA GLY A 66 -1.81 -14.45 -3.61
C GLY A 66 -2.18 -12.97 -3.66
N ILE A 67 -1.20 -12.09 -3.88
CA ILE A 67 -1.44 -10.64 -4.07
C ILE A 67 -2.39 -10.42 -5.23
N LYS A 68 -2.14 -11.07 -6.38
CA LYS A 68 -2.98 -10.91 -7.59
C LYS A 68 -4.44 -11.29 -7.32
N LYS A 69 -4.66 -12.44 -6.67
CA LYS A 69 -6.02 -12.90 -6.32
C LYS A 69 -6.66 -11.97 -5.30
N PHE A 70 -5.94 -11.61 -4.24
CA PHE A 70 -6.43 -10.70 -3.22
C PHE A 70 -6.86 -9.35 -3.80
N CYS A 71 -6.02 -8.73 -4.64
CA CYS A 71 -6.37 -7.46 -5.27
C CYS A 71 -7.56 -7.59 -6.22
N GLY A 72 -7.67 -8.70 -6.97
CA GLY A 72 -8.85 -8.96 -7.80
C GLY A 72 -10.13 -9.16 -7.00
N LEU A 73 -10.06 -9.82 -5.84
CA LEU A 73 -11.21 -10.04 -4.96
C LEU A 73 -11.66 -8.77 -4.23
N MET A 74 -10.71 -7.90 -3.89
CA MET A 74 -10.96 -6.66 -3.15
C MET A 74 -11.23 -5.45 -4.06
N ASP A 75 -11.35 -5.66 -5.37
CA ASP A 75 -11.50 -4.61 -6.39
C ASP A 75 -10.41 -3.51 -6.27
N LEU A 76 -9.18 -3.94 -6.01
CA LEU A 76 -8.03 -3.05 -5.87
C LEU A 76 -7.33 -2.84 -7.22
N PRO A 77 -6.66 -1.69 -7.41
CA PRO A 77 -5.95 -1.38 -8.63
C PRO A 77 -4.85 -2.41 -8.95
N LYS A 78 -4.46 -2.43 -10.23
CA LYS A 78 -3.52 -3.41 -10.78
C LYS A 78 -2.21 -3.44 -9.96
N ILE A 79 -1.83 -4.65 -9.56
CA ILE A 79 -0.61 -4.90 -8.79
C ILE A 79 0.64 -4.49 -9.59
N PHE A 80 1.73 -4.24 -8.86
CA PHE A 80 3.04 -3.97 -9.44
C PHE A 80 3.60 -5.20 -10.18
N HIS A 81 4.54 -4.96 -11.10
CA HIS A 81 5.16 -6.02 -11.89
C HIS A 81 5.85 -7.07 -11.02
N LYS A 82 5.83 -8.34 -11.48
CA LYS A 82 6.46 -9.48 -10.80
C LYS A 82 7.95 -9.24 -10.48
N ASN A 83 8.67 -8.49 -11.30
CA ASN A 83 10.08 -8.15 -11.03
C ASN A 83 10.23 -7.30 -9.76
N VAL A 84 9.33 -6.35 -9.54
CA VAL A 84 9.31 -5.48 -8.36
C VAL A 84 9.01 -6.31 -7.10
N TYR A 85 8.14 -7.30 -7.20
CA TYR A 85 7.87 -8.24 -6.11
C TYR A 85 9.17 -8.96 -5.66
N TYR A 86 9.91 -9.53 -6.60
CA TYR A 86 11.16 -10.23 -6.28
C TYR A 86 12.26 -9.29 -5.77
N GLU A 87 12.35 -8.08 -6.31
CA GLU A 87 13.29 -7.06 -5.82
C GLU A 87 13.01 -6.69 -4.35
N VAL A 88 11.74 -6.49 -4.00
CA VAL A 88 11.32 -6.23 -2.61
C VAL A 88 11.62 -7.45 -1.73
N MET A 89 11.33 -8.65 -2.21
CA MET A 89 11.55 -9.90 -1.49
C MET A 89 13.03 -10.16 -1.18
N MET A 90 13.92 -9.89 -2.13
CA MET A 90 15.37 -10.08 -1.99
C MET A 90 15.99 -9.04 -1.05
N ARG A 91 15.47 -7.80 -1.04
CA ARG A 91 15.95 -6.73 -0.15
C ARG A 91 15.50 -6.86 1.31
N GLY A 92 14.43 -7.61 1.59
CA GLY A 92 13.85 -7.73 2.93
C GLY A 92 14.46 -8.78 3.85
N GLN A 93 15.45 -9.57 3.40
CA GLN A 93 15.89 -10.80 4.08
C GLN A 93 16.65 -10.60 5.41
N PHE A 94 16.95 -9.38 5.87
CA PHE A 94 17.86 -9.20 7.02
C PHE A 94 17.31 -8.43 8.23
N GLN A 95 16.17 -7.72 8.13
CA GLN A 95 15.70 -6.85 9.24
C GLN A 95 14.23 -7.00 9.60
N ASP A 96 13.35 -7.37 8.66
CA ASP A 96 11.91 -7.46 8.91
C ASP A 96 11.44 -8.84 9.40
N ASP A 97 12.20 -9.90 9.13
CA ASP A 97 11.81 -11.28 9.49
C ASP A 97 11.66 -11.47 11.02
N SER A 98 12.45 -10.75 11.83
CA SER A 98 12.34 -10.77 13.29
C SER A 98 11.08 -10.06 13.80
N GLN A 99 10.80 -8.85 13.33
CA GLN A 99 9.63 -8.05 13.74
C GLN A 99 8.31 -8.71 13.30
N ALA A 100 8.35 -9.36 12.15
CA ALA A 100 7.24 -10.09 11.58
C ALA A 100 6.94 -11.41 12.29
N GLN A 101 7.97 -12.18 12.63
CA GLN A 101 7.79 -13.37 13.45
C GLN A 101 7.24 -13.00 14.84
N ILE A 102 7.70 -11.89 15.42
CA ILE A 102 7.16 -11.36 16.68
C ILE A 102 5.69 -10.96 16.53
N SER A 103 5.32 -10.22 15.48
CA SER A 103 3.94 -9.79 15.26
C SER A 103 3.00 -10.97 14.94
N TYR A 104 3.44 -11.94 14.14
CA TYR A 104 2.71 -13.18 13.87
C TYR A 104 2.57 -14.06 15.13
N ALA A 105 3.62 -14.20 15.94
CA ALA A 105 3.57 -14.89 17.21
C ALA A 105 2.58 -14.22 18.18
N ARG A 106 2.54 -12.87 18.19
CA ARG A 106 1.57 -12.09 18.99
C ARG A 106 0.13 -12.31 18.52
N LEU A 107 -0.11 -12.35 17.20
CA LEU A 107 -1.42 -12.67 16.65
C LEU A 107 -1.83 -14.12 16.99
N LYS A 108 -0.96 -15.11 16.83
CA LYS A 108 -1.24 -16.49 17.23
C LYS A 108 -1.51 -16.64 18.72
N GLY A 109 -0.89 -15.82 19.57
CA GLY A 109 -1.18 -15.78 21.01
C GLY A 109 -2.55 -15.20 21.34
N LEU A 110 -3.05 -14.25 20.55
CA LEU A 110 -4.37 -13.63 20.71
C LEU A 110 -5.51 -14.47 20.09
N TYR A 111 -5.21 -15.31 19.10
CA TYR A 111 -6.14 -16.24 18.46
C TYR A 111 -6.02 -17.69 18.98
N ARG A 112 -5.55 -17.91 20.22
CA ARG A 112 -5.88 -19.17 20.92
C ARG A 112 -7.37 -19.14 21.22
N LEU A 113 -8.16 -19.57 20.24
CA LEU A 113 -9.56 -19.90 20.42
C LEU A 113 -9.63 -20.90 21.59
N PRO A 114 -10.39 -20.62 22.66
CA PRO A 114 -10.72 -21.66 23.60
C PRO A 114 -11.50 -22.74 22.83
N CYS A 115 -11.00 -23.97 22.88
CA CYS A 115 -11.75 -25.14 22.43
C CYS A 115 -13.05 -25.27 23.24
#